data_AF-A0A7Y1ZYV0-F1
#
_entry.id   AF-A0A7Y1ZYV0-F1
#
_cell.length_a   1.000
_cell.length_b   1.000
_cell.length_c   1.000
_cell.angle_alpha   90.00
_cell.angle_beta   90.00
_cell.angle_gamma   90.00
#
_symmetry.space_group_name_H-M   'P 1'
#
loop_
_entity.id
_entity.type
_entity.pdbx_description
1 polymer ?
#
loop_
_entity_poly.entity_id
_entity_poly.type
_entity_poly.pdbx_seq_one_letter_code
_entity_poly.pdbx_strand_id
1 'polypeptide(L)'
;MARIRRNRRGHFVRRTHRSTVCGGSNRRWGATRAATRLPHVTRTVTRTSARLAAIAPSATLAVDSKAKAMKAAGEPVIGFGAGEPDFPTPPHIVEAAVAACTDPKNHKYSPAGGLPELREAIAAKTLRDSGLSYEANQVLVTNGGKHA
;
A
#
# COMPACT_ATOMS: atom_id res chain seq x y z
N MET A 1 -40.03 -32.95 -6.72
CA MET A 1 -39.59 -34.34 -6.99
C MET A 1 -39.00 -34.35 -8.39
N ALA A 2 -37.67 -34.36 -8.57
CA ALA A 2 -36.80 -35.55 -8.54
C ALA A 2 -37.19 -36.51 -9.69
N ARG A 3 -36.33 -37.00 -10.57
CA ARG A 3 -34.87 -36.99 -10.73
C ARG A 3 -34.61 -38.02 -11.88
N ILE A 4 -33.38 -38.03 -12.43
CA ILE A 4 -32.62 -39.27 -12.79
C ILE A 4 -33.12 -39.98 -14.10
N ARG A 5 -32.31 -40.45 -15.09
CA ARG A 5 -30.96 -41.08 -15.15
C ARG A 5 -30.57 -41.22 -16.65
N ARG A 6 -29.30 -41.15 -17.06
CA ARG A 6 -28.35 -42.23 -17.47
C ARG A 6 -27.41 -41.58 -18.53
N ASN A 7 -26.14 -41.89 -18.75
CA ASN A 7 -25.23 -42.93 -18.25
C ASN A 7 -23.75 -42.59 -18.58
N ARG A 8 -22.85 -43.00 -17.67
CA ARG A 8 -21.52 -43.64 -17.85
C ARG A 8 -20.42 -43.06 -18.77
N ARG A 9 -19.35 -42.62 -18.08
CA ARG A 9 -17.92 -43.02 -18.16
C ARG A 9 -17.22 -42.95 -19.54
N GLY A 10 -16.20 -42.11 -19.63
CA GLY A 10 -15.14 -42.19 -20.63
C GLY A 10 -13.97 -41.28 -20.25
N HIS A 11 -12.82 -41.86 -19.96
CA HIS A 11 -11.64 -41.24 -19.37
C HIS A 11 -11.02 -40.10 -20.21
N PHE A 12 -10.62 -39.02 -19.54
CA PHE A 12 -9.86 -37.91 -20.12
C PHE A 12 -8.36 -38.14 -19.87
N VAL A 13 -7.62 -38.55 -20.91
CA VAL A 13 -6.17 -38.78 -20.87
C VAL A 13 -5.46 -37.49 -21.33
N ARG A 14 -4.58 -36.97 -20.46
CA ARG A 14 -3.73 -35.81 -20.71
C ARG A 14 -2.70 -36.11 -21.81
N ARG A 15 -2.69 -35.30 -22.88
CA ARG A 15 -1.58 -35.21 -23.85
C ARG A 15 -0.43 -34.41 -23.23
N THR A 16 0.65 -35.09 -22.85
CA THR A 16 1.95 -34.46 -22.56
C THR A 16 2.76 -34.36 -23.86
N HIS A 17 3.16 -33.14 -24.21
CA HIS A 17 4.09 -32.86 -25.31
C HIS A 17 5.44 -33.56 -25.04
N ARG A 18 5.82 -34.48 -25.94
CA ARG A 18 7.13 -35.12 -25.99
C ARG A 18 7.99 -34.32 -26.98
N SER A 19 8.89 -33.49 -26.45
CA SER A 19 9.89 -32.80 -27.27
C SER A 19 11.06 -33.75 -27.57
N THR A 20 11.37 -33.83 -28.85
CA THR A 20 12.40 -34.61 -29.52
C THR A 20 13.79 -34.38 -28.93
N VAL A 21 14.50 -35.48 -28.65
CA VAL A 21 15.94 -35.49 -28.34
C VAL A 21 16.70 -35.70 -29.65
N CYS A 22 17.50 -34.72 -30.07
CA CYS A 22 18.52 -34.88 -31.11
C CYS A 22 19.89 -34.81 -30.43
N GLY A 23 20.72 -35.83 -30.68
CA GLY A 23 21.98 -36.06 -29.99
C GLY A 23 23.19 -35.28 -30.52
N GLY A 24 24.32 -35.55 -29.88
CA GLY A 24 25.66 -35.43 -30.45
C GLY A 24 26.43 -34.16 -30.11
N SER A 25 27.34 -34.25 -29.13
CA SER A 25 28.79 -34.19 -29.40
C SER A 25 29.59 -34.08 -28.10
N ASN A 26 30.49 -35.05 -27.97
CA ASN A 26 31.44 -35.22 -26.89
C ASN A 26 32.59 -34.22 -27.11
N ARG A 27 32.72 -33.19 -26.25
CA ARG A 27 33.93 -32.34 -26.21
C ARG A 27 34.49 -32.29 -24.80
N ARG A 28 35.54 -33.10 -24.64
CA ARG A 28 36.48 -33.17 -23.52
C ARG A 28 37.26 -31.84 -23.47
N TRP A 29 37.04 -31.03 -22.45
CA TRP A 29 37.90 -29.86 -22.15
C TRP A 29 38.77 -30.18 -20.94
N GLY A 30 40.03 -30.50 -21.21
CA GLY A 30 41.08 -30.51 -20.21
C GLY A 30 41.69 -29.11 -20.10
N ALA A 31 41.90 -28.67 -18.85
CA ALA A 31 42.98 -27.81 -18.35
C ALA A 31 42.47 -27.00 -17.15
N THR A 32 42.63 -27.56 -15.95
CA THR A 32 42.48 -26.86 -14.67
C THR A 32 43.59 -25.80 -14.56
N ARG A 33 43.30 -24.56 -14.96
CA ARG A 33 44.08 -23.41 -14.49
C ARG A 33 43.51 -23.01 -13.14
N ALA A 34 44.33 -23.16 -12.08
CA ALA A 34 43.99 -22.69 -10.75
C ALA A 34 43.71 -21.18 -10.81
N ALA A 35 42.45 -20.80 -10.69
CA ALA A 35 42.05 -19.41 -10.56
C ALA A 35 42.50 -18.92 -9.19
N THR A 36 43.55 -18.10 -9.16
CA THR A 36 43.97 -17.36 -7.97
C THR A 36 42.77 -16.53 -7.49
N ARG A 37 42.15 -16.92 -6.37
CA ARG A 37 41.07 -16.16 -5.76
C ARG A 37 41.65 -14.84 -5.25
N LEU A 38 41.33 -13.75 -5.93
CA LEU A 38 41.50 -12.42 -5.37
C LEU A 38 40.57 -12.29 -4.15
N PRO A 39 40.99 -11.61 -3.08
CA PRO A 39 40.16 -11.41 -1.90
C PRO A 39 38.89 -10.66 -2.31
N HIS A 40 37.75 -11.27 -1.99
CA HIS A 40 36.44 -10.67 -2.17
C HIS A 40 36.32 -9.57 -1.12
N VAL A 41 36.53 -8.32 -1.54
CA VAL A 41 36.18 -7.15 -0.74
C VAL A 41 34.68 -7.22 -0.51
N THR A 42 34.29 -7.64 0.69
CA THR A 42 32.88 -7.70 1.08
C THR A 42 32.42 -6.26 1.28
N ARG A 43 31.95 -5.63 0.20
CA ARG A 43 31.34 -4.31 0.29
C ARG A 43 30.11 -4.47 1.19
N THR A 44 30.12 -3.84 2.35
CA THR A 44 28.96 -3.76 3.24
C THR A 44 27.86 -3.02 2.48
N VAL A 45 27.00 -3.77 1.79
CA VAL A 45 25.83 -3.21 1.13
C VAL A 45 24.82 -2.96 2.24
N THR A 46 24.66 -1.70 2.64
CA THR A 46 23.47 -1.28 3.38
C THR A 46 22.25 -1.71 2.56
N ARG A 47 21.38 -2.55 3.15
CA ARG A 47 20.18 -3.07 2.48
C ARG A 47 19.13 -1.98 2.18
N THR A 48 19.38 -0.75 2.61
CA THR A 48 18.50 0.40 2.44
C THR A 48 18.92 1.23 1.23
N SER A 49 17.93 1.79 0.52
CA SER A 49 18.22 2.69 -0.60
C SER A 49 18.89 3.97 -0.10
N ALA A 50 19.73 4.59 -0.94
CA ALA A 50 20.39 5.85 -0.59
C ALA A 50 19.38 6.97 -0.26
N ARG A 51 18.22 6.98 -0.94
CA ARG A 51 17.13 7.92 -0.66
C ARG A 51 16.53 7.73 0.73
N LEU A 52 16.32 6.49 1.16
CA LEU A 52 15.83 6.20 2.51
C LEU A 52 16.87 6.57 3.57
N ALA A 53 18.15 6.25 3.32
CA ALA A 53 19.23 6.55 4.26
C ALA A 53 19.47 8.05 4.47
N ALA A 54 19.07 8.89 3.52
CA ALA A 54 19.22 10.34 3.59
C ALA A 54 18.07 11.07 4.32
N ILE A 55 16.96 10.38 4.64
CA ILE A 55 15.82 11.00 5.33
C ILE A 55 16.14 11.12 6.82
N ALA A 56 16.23 12.35 7.31
CA ALA A 56 16.36 12.61 8.74
C ALA A 56 15.04 12.28 9.48
N PRO A 57 15.13 11.73 10.71
CA PRO A 57 13.94 11.48 11.52
C PRO A 57 13.23 12.80 11.87
N SER A 58 11.90 12.79 11.85
CA SER A 58 11.09 13.99 12.11
C SER A 58 11.19 14.42 13.57
N ALA A 59 11.76 15.60 13.81
CA ALA A 59 11.93 16.18 15.14
C ALA A 59 10.57 16.39 15.87
N THR A 60 9.53 16.77 15.13
CA THR A 60 8.18 17.00 15.67
C THR A 60 7.53 15.74 16.22
N LEU A 61 7.61 14.62 15.49
CA LEU A 61 7.05 13.34 15.92
C LEU A 61 7.76 12.80 17.18
N ALA A 62 9.07 13.02 17.29
CA ALA A 62 9.84 12.61 18.46
C ALA A 62 9.42 13.40 19.72
N VAL A 63 9.22 14.72 19.59
CA VAL A 63 8.79 15.58 20.69
C VAL A 63 7.35 15.27 21.10
N ASP A 64 6.42 15.12 20.15
CA ASP A 64 5.03 14.78 20.44
C ASP A 64 4.89 13.41 21.11
N SER A 65 5.67 12.42 20.66
CA SER A 65 5.66 11.07 21.26
C SER A 65 6.20 11.10 22.69
N LYS A 66 7.26 11.87 22.95
CA LYS A 66 7.81 12.04 24.30
C LYS A 66 6.84 12.77 25.22
N ALA A 67 6.20 13.83 24.74
CA ALA A 67 5.20 14.57 25.50
C ALA A 67 3.98 13.70 25.85
N LYS A 68 3.50 12.87 24.92
CA LYS A 68 2.44 11.88 25.17
C LYS A 68 2.87 10.84 26.20
N ALA A 69 4.11 10.34 26.14
CA ALA A 69 4.65 9.38 27.11
C ALA A 69 4.77 9.98 28.53
N MET A 70 5.23 11.23 28.65
CA MET A 70 5.35 11.91 29.95
C MET A 70 3.98 12.21 30.56
N LYS A 71 2.98 12.62 29.75
CA LYS A 71 1.58 12.72 30.20
C LYS A 71 1.05 11.38 30.70
N ALA A 72 1.31 10.29 29.99
CA ALA A 72 0.89 8.94 30.39
C ALA A 72 1.58 8.46 31.67
N ALA A 73 2.80 8.91 31.95
CA ALA A 73 3.53 8.66 33.19
C ALA A 73 3.01 9.50 34.38
N GLY A 74 2.01 10.37 34.17
CA GLY A 74 1.41 11.20 35.21
C GLY A 74 2.15 12.52 35.46
N GLU A 75 3.11 12.90 34.62
CA GLU A 75 3.79 14.17 34.73
C GLU A 75 2.92 15.32 34.19
N PRO A 76 2.90 16.49 34.86
CA PRO A 76 2.13 17.66 34.41
C PRO A 76 2.82 18.34 33.22
N VAL A 77 2.56 17.83 32.02
CA VAL A 77 3.11 18.37 30.76
C VAL A 77 2.04 19.08 29.95
N ILE A 78 2.30 20.34 29.56
CA ILE A 78 1.45 21.10 28.63
C ILE A 78 2.09 21.03 27.24
N GLY A 79 1.44 20.32 26.32
CA GLY A 79 1.96 20.07 24.97
C GLY A 79 1.40 21.08 23.97
N PHE A 80 2.22 22.05 23.55
CA PHE A 80 1.91 22.99 22.46
C PHE A 80 2.43 22.52 21.08
N GLY A 81 2.99 21.31 21.00
CA GLY A 81 3.61 20.78 19.77
C GLY A 81 2.64 20.12 18.79
N ALA A 82 1.51 19.59 19.28
CA ALA A 82 0.54 18.90 18.45
C ALA A 82 -0.35 19.91 17.70
N GLY A 83 -0.34 19.86 16.36
CA GLY A 83 -1.21 20.67 15.50
C GLY A 83 -2.61 20.07 15.28
N GLU A 84 -3.05 19.18 16.17
CA GLU A 84 -4.38 18.55 16.09
C GLU A 84 -5.38 19.41 16.90
N PRO A 85 -6.56 19.73 16.35
CA PRO A 85 -7.60 20.46 17.10
C PRO A 85 -8.08 19.64 18.30
N ASP A 86 -8.47 20.34 19.38
CA ASP A 86 -8.99 19.75 20.62
C ASP A 86 -10.48 19.37 20.55
N PHE A 87 -11.21 19.92 19.58
CA PHE A 87 -12.61 19.61 19.35
C PHE A 87 -12.83 18.19 18.81
N PRO A 88 -13.84 17.46 19.31
CA PRO A 88 -14.20 16.17 18.74
C PRO A 88 -14.75 16.34 17.32
N THR A 89 -14.61 15.28 16.52
CA THR A 89 -15.24 15.21 15.20
C THR A 89 -16.77 15.42 15.32
N PRO A 90 -17.38 16.33 14.53
CA PRO A 90 -18.82 16.59 14.58
C PRO A 90 -19.70 15.33 14.47
N PRO A 91 -20.83 15.23 15.20
CA PRO A 91 -21.64 14.00 15.27
C PRO A 91 -22.10 13.47 13.91
N HIS A 92 -22.56 14.35 13.01
CA HIS A 92 -23.03 13.97 11.68
C HIS A 92 -21.95 13.28 10.82
N ILE A 93 -20.66 13.59 11.04
CA ILE A 93 -19.54 12.95 10.35
C ILE A 93 -19.32 11.54 10.93
N VAL A 94 -19.37 11.42 12.26
CA VAL A 94 -19.23 10.14 12.96
C VAL A 94 -20.36 9.19 12.56
N GLU A 95 -21.59 9.68 12.54
CA GLU A 95 -22.77 8.92 12.11
C GLU A 95 -22.66 8.44 10.65
N ALA A 96 -22.21 9.31 9.74
CA ALA A 96 -21.98 8.94 8.34
C ALA A 96 -20.89 7.85 8.21
N ALA A 97 -19.82 7.94 8.99
CA ALA A 97 -18.77 6.92 9.01
C ALA A 97 -19.29 5.57 9.55
N VAL A 98 -20.07 5.58 10.63
CA VAL A 98 -20.71 4.37 11.18
C VAL A 98 -21.64 3.74 10.15
N ALA A 99 -22.51 4.54 9.52
CA ALA A 99 -23.41 4.08 8.46
C ALA A 99 -22.62 3.46 7.30
N ALA A 100 -21.53 4.11 6.87
CA ALA A 100 -20.66 3.60 5.82
C ALA A 100 -20.00 2.26 6.21
N CYS A 101 -19.57 2.10 7.46
CA CYS A 101 -19.01 0.84 7.98
C CYS A 101 -20.04 -0.29 8.04
N THR A 102 -21.31 0.01 8.33
CA THR A 102 -22.38 -1.00 8.36
C THR A 102 -22.83 -1.45 6.97
N ASP A 103 -22.61 -0.64 5.94
CA ASP A 103 -23.02 -0.94 4.57
C ASP A 103 -21.92 -1.74 3.82
N PRO A 104 -22.19 -3.01 3.43
CA PRO A 104 -21.20 -3.85 2.74
C PRO A 104 -20.69 -3.28 1.42
N LYS A 105 -21.40 -2.33 0.80
CA LYS A 105 -20.95 -1.69 -0.45
C LYS A 105 -19.61 -0.96 -0.28
N ASN A 106 -19.31 -0.49 0.93
CA ASN A 106 -18.11 0.31 1.22
C ASN A 106 -16.92 -0.55 1.67
N HIS A 107 -17.04 -1.88 1.70
CA HIS A 107 -15.98 -2.77 2.19
C HIS A 107 -14.96 -3.17 1.12
N LYS A 108 -15.15 -2.74 -0.12
CA LYS A 108 -14.30 -3.07 -1.27
C LYS A 108 -13.46 -1.87 -1.68
N TYR A 109 -12.58 -2.08 -2.67
CA TYR A 109 -11.75 -1.03 -3.20
C TYR A 109 -12.59 0.13 -3.74
N SER A 110 -12.25 1.34 -3.30
CA SER A 110 -12.70 2.56 -3.95
C SER A 110 -11.95 2.77 -5.27
N PRO A 111 -12.49 3.56 -6.20
CA PRO A 111 -11.74 4.01 -7.36
C PRO A 111 -10.43 4.71 -6.94
N ALA A 112 -9.39 4.60 -7.76
CA ALA A 112 -8.07 5.16 -7.46
C ALA A 112 -8.09 6.69 -7.25
N GLY A 113 -9.02 7.39 -7.92
CA GLY A 113 -9.22 8.83 -7.77
C GLY A 113 -10.00 9.25 -6.53
N GLY A 114 -10.60 8.29 -5.80
CA GLY A 114 -11.60 8.53 -4.76
C GLY A 114 -13.04 8.25 -5.23
N LEU A 115 -13.98 8.26 -4.29
CA LEU A 115 -15.41 8.10 -4.57
C LEU A 115 -15.93 9.25 -5.43
N PRO A 116 -16.73 8.99 -6.49
CA PRO A 116 -17.26 10.05 -7.37
C PRO A 116 -17.98 11.15 -6.60
N GLU A 117 -18.85 10.77 -5.66
CA GLU A 117 -19.67 11.69 -4.86
C GLU A 117 -18.80 12.60 -3.97
N LEU A 118 -17.69 12.06 -3.46
CA LEU A 118 -16.74 12.83 -2.66
C LEU A 118 -15.97 13.84 -3.53
N ARG A 119 -15.59 13.46 -4.76
CA ARG A 119 -14.87 14.34 -5.68
C ARG A 119 -15.75 15.51 -6.13
N GLU A 120 -17.01 15.25 -6.43
CA GLU A 120 -18.01 16.27 -6.74
C GLU A 120 -18.23 17.22 -5.55
N ALA A 121 -18.37 16.67 -4.34
CA ALA A 121 -18.52 17.48 -3.14
C ALA A 121 -17.29 18.38 -2.86
N ILE A 122 -16.07 17.89 -3.12
CA ILE A 122 -14.84 18.66 -2.98
C ILE A 122 -14.77 19.77 -4.04
N ALA A 123 -15.12 19.49 -5.29
CA ALA A 123 -15.19 20.49 -6.35
C ALA A 123 -16.18 21.62 -5.99
N ALA A 124 -17.39 21.24 -5.56
CA ALA A 124 -18.42 22.19 -5.11
C ALA A 124 -17.98 23.00 -3.87
N LYS A 125 -17.32 22.35 -2.89
CA LYS A 125 -16.71 23.02 -1.74
C LYS A 125 -15.67 24.04 -2.18
N THR A 126 -14.80 23.67 -3.11
CA THR A 126 -13.70 24.52 -3.58
C THR A 126 -14.22 25.76 -4.30
N LEU A 127 -15.29 25.62 -5.08
CA LEU A 127 -15.98 26.75 -5.68
C LEU A 127 -16.61 27.66 -4.62
N ARG A 128 -17.33 27.08 -3.63
CA ARG A 128 -18.01 27.85 -2.59
C ARG A 128 -17.05 28.61 -1.67
N ASP A 129 -15.97 27.97 -1.25
CA ASP A 129 -15.08 28.51 -0.20
C ASP A 129 -13.92 29.32 -0.79
N SER A 130 -13.41 28.94 -1.97
CA SER A 130 -12.23 29.56 -2.59
C SER A 130 -12.53 30.29 -3.91
N GLY A 131 -13.74 30.16 -4.46
CA GLY A 131 -14.12 30.76 -5.75
C GLY A 131 -13.50 30.09 -6.98
N LEU A 132 -12.83 28.95 -6.82
CA LEU A 132 -12.16 28.24 -7.90
C LEU A 132 -13.04 27.11 -8.45
N SER A 133 -13.26 27.12 -9.76
CA SER A 133 -14.03 26.08 -10.45
C SER A 133 -13.10 24.95 -10.89
N TYR A 134 -13.43 23.72 -10.51
CA TYR A 134 -12.75 22.50 -10.93
C TYR A 134 -13.76 21.41 -11.28
N GLU A 135 -13.43 20.61 -12.27
CA GLU A 135 -14.19 19.40 -12.60
C GLU A 135 -13.85 18.28 -11.61
N ALA A 136 -14.79 17.38 -11.35
CA ALA A 136 -14.56 16.25 -10.45
C ALA A 136 -13.35 15.38 -10.89
N ASN A 137 -13.05 15.33 -12.20
CA ASN A 137 -11.90 14.60 -12.72
C ASN A 137 -10.53 15.25 -12.36
N GLN A 138 -10.50 16.51 -11.93
CA GLN A 138 -9.32 17.23 -11.47
C GLN A 138 -9.07 17.08 -9.96
N VAL A 139 -9.97 16.41 -9.24
CA VAL A 139 -9.86 16.14 -7.80
C VAL A 139 -9.30 14.73 -7.58
N LEU A 140 -8.32 14.61 -6.69
CA LEU A 140 -7.76 13.33 -6.22
C LEU A 140 -7.89 13.23 -4.70
N VAL A 141 -8.50 12.16 -4.20
CA VAL A 141 -8.61 11.88 -2.77
C VAL A 141 -7.43 11.03 -2.31
N THR A 142 -6.68 11.50 -1.32
CA THR A 142 -5.52 10.81 -0.75
C THR A 142 -5.67 10.59 0.76
N ASN A 143 -4.78 9.78 1.34
CA ASN A 143 -4.72 9.53 2.78
C ASN A 143 -4.13 10.73 3.55
N GLY A 144 -4.91 11.81 3.61
CA GLY A 144 -4.51 13.07 4.26
C GLY A 144 -3.57 13.92 3.40
N GLY A 145 -3.47 15.20 3.74
CA GLY A 145 -2.73 16.19 2.95
C GLY A 145 -1.22 15.97 2.86
N LYS A 146 -0.63 15.08 3.67
CA LYS A 146 0.79 14.71 3.55
C LYS A 146 1.08 13.80 2.36
N HIS A 147 0.06 13.10 1.84
CA HIS A 147 0.20 12.21 0.70
C HIS A 147 -0.10 12.95 -0.64
N ALA A 148 -0.89 14.02 -0.60
CA ALA A 148 -1.12 14.88 -1.77
C ALA A 148 0.15 15.67 -2.11
#